data_AF-A0A9D8KNS2-F1
#
_entry.id   AF-A0A9D8KNS2-F1
#
_cell.length_a   1.000
_cell.length_b   1.000
_cell.length_c   1.000
_cell.angle_alpha   90.00
_cell.angle_beta   90.00
_cell.angle_gamma   90.00
#
_symmetry.space_group_name_H-M   'P 1'
#
loop_
_entity.id
_entity.type
_entity.pdbx_description
1 polymer ?
#
loop_
_entity_poly.entity_id
_entity_poly.type
_entity_poly.pdbx_seq_one_letter_code
_entity_poly.pdbx_strand_id
1 'polypeptide(L)'
;MKGKTLLVLRHGKSDWTTGHEDFHRPLVSRGEVGSRKMGAWIKHEKLLPDAVLSSPAERARATTVAACKTMGLSLNKVRWDERLYAAPVEDLLAALAECPKNVHRVMLVGHNPGLEELVEYLAAGGFTVPDDGKVLPTSALARLEMVEDWQNLGRGCASLISLTRPGQVPDDIADREPKVDDDEPRGPVPDYFFTQSAVLPYRLVDGKLELMVIASRKATRWVIPKGVKEPELSLRDSASKEALEEAGVRGELDAEPIGHYDYAKWGGVCKVAVFPMAVSESVPEDEWEESHRERRWVGPKEAKRLLDEPALRKLVGKLAKRLLET
;
A
#
# COMPACT_ATOMS: atom_id res chain seq x y z
N MET A 1 -19.04 8.30 29.95
CA MET A 1 -17.72 7.97 29.36
C MET A 1 -17.97 7.50 27.94
N LYS A 2 -17.20 7.95 26.94
CA LYS A 2 -17.33 7.38 25.59
C LYS A 2 -16.79 5.94 25.65
N GLY A 3 -17.60 4.96 25.23
CA GLY A 3 -17.23 3.54 25.25
C GLY A 3 -15.98 3.24 24.41
N LYS A 4 -15.32 2.12 24.68
CA LYS A 4 -14.18 1.66 23.86
C LYS A 4 -14.67 1.11 22.54
N THR A 5 -13.84 1.16 21.52
CA THR A 5 -14.19 0.68 20.17
C THR A 5 -13.12 -0.27 19.68
N LEU A 6 -13.53 -1.46 19.25
CA LEU A 6 -12.67 -2.41 18.57
C LEU A 6 -12.99 -2.40 17.07
N LEU A 7 -11.96 -2.21 16.25
CA LEU A 7 -12.01 -2.31 14.81
C LEU A 7 -11.28 -3.59 14.38
N VAL A 8 -12.00 -4.60 13.91
CA VAL A 8 -11.42 -5.87 13.47
C VAL A 8 -11.31 -5.87 11.95
N LEU A 9 -10.09 -5.75 11.43
CA LEU A 9 -9.78 -5.73 10.00
C LEU A 9 -9.17 -7.06 9.58
N ARG A 10 -9.82 -7.80 8.69
CA ARG A 10 -9.17 -8.94 8.06
C ARG A 10 -8.12 -8.48 7.05
N HIS A 11 -6.99 -9.19 6.98
CA HIS A 11 -5.99 -8.96 5.94
C HIS A 11 -6.60 -8.92 4.53
N GLY A 12 -5.96 -8.17 3.64
CA GLY A 12 -6.35 -8.06 2.24
C GLY A 12 -6.15 -9.35 1.46
N LYS A 13 -6.71 -9.40 0.24
CA LYS A 13 -6.56 -10.56 -0.62
C LYS A 13 -5.09 -10.85 -0.87
N SER A 14 -4.65 -12.05 -0.54
CA SER A 14 -3.28 -12.52 -0.71
C SER A 14 -3.15 -13.46 -1.90
N ASP A 15 -1.93 -13.57 -2.41
CA ASP A 15 -1.59 -14.45 -3.51
C ASP A 15 -1.34 -15.88 -3.01
N TRP A 16 -1.86 -16.88 -3.71
CA TRP A 16 -1.64 -18.30 -3.42
C TRP A 16 -0.73 -18.96 -4.47
N THR A 17 -0.41 -18.29 -5.57
CA THR A 17 0.31 -18.87 -6.71
C THR A 17 1.81 -18.63 -6.70
N THR A 18 2.31 -17.79 -5.77
CA THR A 18 3.71 -17.38 -5.68
C THR A 18 4.67 -18.48 -5.20
N GLY A 19 4.15 -19.56 -4.62
CA GLY A 19 4.97 -20.64 -4.05
C GLY A 19 5.66 -20.30 -2.73
N HIS A 20 5.43 -19.09 -2.17
CA HIS A 20 5.91 -18.72 -0.84
C HIS A 20 5.21 -19.52 0.26
N GLU A 21 5.92 -19.74 1.38
CA GLU A 21 5.34 -20.27 2.61
C GLU A 21 4.19 -19.39 3.10
N ASP A 22 3.19 -19.96 3.80
CA ASP A 22 1.95 -19.22 4.09
C ASP A 22 2.21 -17.87 4.77
N PHE A 23 3.14 -17.82 5.72
CA PHE A 23 3.50 -16.61 6.44
C PHE A 23 4.03 -15.48 5.53
N HIS A 24 4.75 -15.84 4.48
CA HIS A 24 5.42 -14.96 3.51
C HIS A 24 4.57 -14.69 2.27
N ARG A 25 3.27 -14.97 2.31
CA ARG A 25 2.41 -14.71 1.15
C ARG A 25 2.11 -13.23 1.02
N PRO A 26 2.42 -12.61 -0.15
CA PRO A 26 2.15 -11.20 -0.36
C PRO A 26 0.67 -10.93 -0.62
N LEU A 27 0.30 -9.65 -0.59
CA LEU A 27 -0.98 -9.21 -1.12
C LEU A 27 -0.97 -9.25 -2.65
N VAL A 28 -2.13 -9.46 -3.26
CA VAL A 28 -2.36 -9.08 -4.67
C VAL A 28 -2.79 -7.61 -4.73
N SER A 29 -2.73 -6.98 -5.91
CA SER A 29 -3.05 -5.55 -6.11
C SER A 29 -4.44 -5.18 -5.58
N ARG A 30 -5.45 -6.06 -5.78
CA ARG A 30 -6.80 -5.88 -5.22
C ARG A 30 -6.81 -5.87 -3.68
N GLY A 31 -5.95 -6.65 -3.03
CA GLY A 31 -5.79 -6.68 -1.58
C GLY A 31 -5.18 -5.38 -1.05
N GLU A 32 -4.20 -4.82 -1.77
CA GLU A 32 -3.64 -3.50 -1.43
C GLU A 32 -4.68 -2.38 -1.55
N VAL A 33 -5.39 -2.33 -2.69
CA VAL A 33 -6.43 -1.33 -2.94
C VAL A 33 -7.51 -1.40 -1.86
N GLY A 34 -8.00 -2.60 -1.54
CA GLY A 34 -8.98 -2.81 -0.47
C GLY A 34 -8.49 -2.29 0.88
N SER A 35 -7.21 -2.52 1.21
CA SER A 35 -6.61 -2.08 2.48
C SER A 35 -6.48 -0.55 2.57
N ARG A 36 -6.04 0.11 1.48
CA ARG A 36 -5.98 1.58 1.39
C ARG A 36 -7.36 2.19 1.53
N LYS A 37 -8.35 1.63 0.83
CA LYS A 37 -9.75 2.05 0.84
C LYS A 37 -10.37 1.98 2.23
N MET A 38 -10.11 0.89 2.97
CA MET A 38 -10.56 0.80 4.36
C MET A 38 -9.89 1.83 5.27
N GLY A 39 -8.59 2.08 5.14
CA GLY A 39 -7.94 3.12 5.94
C GLY A 39 -8.49 4.52 5.67
N ALA A 40 -8.81 4.84 4.41
CA ALA A 40 -9.43 6.11 4.04
C ALA A 40 -10.85 6.22 4.62
N TRP A 41 -11.63 5.14 4.57
CA TRP A 41 -12.95 5.07 5.18
C TRP A 41 -12.89 5.25 6.71
N ILE A 42 -11.98 4.58 7.41
CA ILE A 42 -11.78 4.73 8.86
C ILE A 42 -11.52 6.21 9.21
N LYS A 43 -10.69 6.89 8.42
CA LYS A 43 -10.42 8.32 8.60
C LYS A 43 -11.66 9.18 8.37
N HIS A 44 -12.39 8.94 7.28
CA HIS A 44 -13.61 9.66 6.93
C HIS A 44 -14.67 9.56 8.04
N GLU A 45 -14.86 8.36 8.58
CA GLU A 45 -15.80 8.08 9.67
C GLU A 45 -15.31 8.57 11.04
N LYS A 46 -14.14 9.23 11.12
CA LYS A 46 -13.50 9.69 12.36
C LYS A 46 -13.25 8.54 13.36
N LEU A 47 -12.93 7.37 12.81
CA LEU A 47 -12.67 6.12 13.51
C LEU A 47 -11.17 5.82 13.69
N LEU A 48 -10.28 6.82 13.59
CA LEU A 48 -8.83 6.63 13.77
C LEU A 48 -8.50 5.91 15.08
N PRO A 49 -7.75 4.79 15.05
CA PRO A 49 -7.39 4.05 16.25
C PRO A 49 -6.27 4.75 17.05
N ASP A 50 -6.29 4.55 18.37
CA ASP A 50 -5.21 4.99 19.26
C ASP A 50 -4.02 4.02 19.19
N ALA A 51 -4.32 2.73 19.03
CA ALA A 51 -3.35 1.65 18.89
C ALA A 51 -3.79 0.64 17.82
N VAL A 52 -2.82 0.03 17.15
CA VAL A 52 -3.03 -1.03 16.17
C VAL A 52 -2.30 -2.29 16.62
N LEU A 53 -3.00 -3.41 16.69
CA LEU A 53 -2.42 -4.73 16.90
C LEU A 53 -2.47 -5.49 15.58
N SER A 54 -1.36 -6.05 15.12
CA SER A 54 -1.33 -6.72 13.81
C SER A 54 -0.45 -7.96 13.79
N SER A 55 -0.94 -9.01 13.12
CA SER A 55 -0.12 -10.16 12.74
C SER A 55 1.10 -9.73 11.91
N PRO A 56 2.30 -10.28 12.16
CA PRO A 56 3.49 -9.97 11.40
C PRO A 56 3.54 -10.62 10.00
N ALA A 57 2.71 -11.64 9.72
CA ALA A 57 2.61 -12.26 8.39
C ALA A 57 2.44 -11.22 7.27
N GLU A 58 3.11 -11.43 6.14
CA GLU A 58 3.35 -10.37 5.15
C GLU A 58 2.07 -9.73 4.61
N ARG A 59 1.05 -10.52 4.28
CA ARG A 59 -0.28 -10.02 3.89
C ARG A 59 -0.93 -9.12 4.93
N ALA A 60 -0.82 -9.47 6.22
CA ALA A 60 -1.39 -8.68 7.32
C ALA A 60 -0.58 -7.41 7.54
N ARG A 61 0.75 -7.50 7.49
CA ARG A 61 1.66 -6.36 7.55
C ARG A 61 1.41 -5.35 6.43
N ALA A 62 1.33 -5.81 5.18
CA ALA A 62 1.04 -4.96 4.03
C ALA A 62 -0.35 -4.32 4.13
N THR A 63 -1.36 -5.06 4.61
CA THR A 63 -2.70 -4.53 4.90
C THR A 63 -2.64 -3.38 5.90
N THR A 64 -1.97 -3.61 7.04
CA THR A 64 -1.83 -2.63 8.12
C THR A 64 -1.10 -1.39 7.67
N VAL A 65 0.02 -1.54 6.94
CA VAL A 65 0.79 -0.42 6.40
C VAL A 65 -0.03 0.40 5.41
N ALA A 66 -0.73 -0.27 4.49
CA ALA A 66 -1.59 0.38 3.50
C ALA A 66 -2.73 1.18 4.15
N ALA A 67 -3.41 0.60 5.15
CA ALA A 67 -4.47 1.27 5.89
C ALA A 67 -3.94 2.45 6.74
N CYS A 68 -2.83 2.26 7.47
CA CYS A 68 -2.22 3.32 8.28
C CYS A 68 -1.82 4.52 7.43
N LYS A 69 -1.27 4.28 6.24
CA LYS A 69 -0.89 5.34 5.31
C LYS A 69 -2.06 6.24 4.91
N THR A 70 -3.22 5.67 4.57
CA THR A 70 -4.40 6.46 4.19
C THR A 70 -5.10 7.10 5.40
N MET A 71 -5.03 6.45 6.56
CA MET A 71 -5.44 7.06 7.83
C MET A 71 -4.57 8.28 8.21
N GLY A 72 -3.31 8.33 7.75
CA GLY A 72 -2.31 9.27 8.27
C GLY A 72 -1.80 8.85 9.65
N LEU A 73 -1.86 7.55 9.97
CA LEU A 73 -1.44 7.00 11.25
C LEU A 73 0.03 6.56 11.18
N SER A 74 0.84 6.98 12.16
CA SER A 74 2.22 6.54 12.27
C SER A 74 2.33 5.06 12.63
N LEU A 75 3.30 4.36 12.02
CA LEU A 75 3.55 2.94 12.29
C LEU A 75 4.08 2.66 13.71
N ASN A 76 4.53 3.69 14.45
CA ASN A 76 4.89 3.54 15.87
C ASN A 76 3.69 3.21 16.76
N LYS A 77 2.46 3.40 16.28
CA LYS A 77 1.22 2.97 16.95
C LYS A 77 0.88 1.51 16.65
N VAL A 78 1.65 0.83 15.81
CA VAL A 78 1.45 -0.57 15.46
C VAL A 78 2.31 -1.45 16.35
N ARG A 79 1.67 -2.38 17.08
CA ARG A 79 2.32 -3.50 17.73
C ARG A 79 2.17 -4.73 16.84
N TRP A 80 3.30 -5.25 16.37
CA TRP A 80 3.36 -6.53 15.68
C TRP A 80 3.38 -7.65 16.73
N ASP A 81 2.47 -8.61 16.60
CA ASP A 81 2.27 -9.64 17.62
C ASP A 81 2.11 -11.01 16.94
N GLU A 82 3.09 -11.88 17.15
CA GLU A 82 3.16 -13.20 16.52
C GLU A 82 1.96 -14.08 16.86
N ARG A 83 1.37 -13.89 18.05
CA ARG A 83 0.15 -14.59 18.48
C ARG A 83 -1.04 -14.36 17.56
N LEU A 84 -1.03 -13.29 16.76
CA LEU A 84 -2.14 -12.94 15.87
C LEU A 84 -2.10 -13.70 14.53
N TYR A 85 -1.05 -14.45 14.22
CA TYR A 85 -0.98 -15.27 13.01
C TYR A 85 -1.72 -16.59 13.18
N ALA A 86 -2.75 -16.82 12.34
CA ALA A 86 -3.62 -18.00 12.41
C ALA A 86 -4.17 -18.27 13.83
N ALA A 87 -4.44 -17.20 14.57
CA ALA A 87 -4.73 -17.23 15.99
C ALA A 87 -6.11 -17.79 16.33
N PRO A 88 -6.23 -18.61 17.39
CA PRO A 88 -7.52 -18.88 18.02
C PRO A 88 -8.00 -17.66 18.82
N VAL A 89 -9.27 -17.66 19.22
CA VAL A 89 -9.92 -16.52 19.92
C VAL A 89 -9.18 -16.16 21.22
N GLU A 90 -8.69 -17.14 21.96
CA GLU A 90 -8.01 -16.95 23.23
C GLU A 90 -6.75 -16.09 23.09
N ASP A 91 -5.97 -16.31 22.02
CA ASP A 91 -4.75 -15.54 21.74
C ASP A 91 -5.07 -14.12 21.32
N LEU A 92 -6.14 -13.93 20.54
CA LEU A 92 -6.63 -12.61 20.15
C LEU A 92 -7.11 -11.81 21.38
N LEU A 93 -7.85 -12.45 22.29
CA LEU A 93 -8.29 -11.86 23.55
C LEU A 93 -7.12 -11.50 24.45
N ALA A 94 -6.14 -12.40 24.59
CA ALA A 94 -4.93 -12.16 25.39
C ALA A 94 -4.13 -10.96 24.84
N ALA A 95 -3.96 -10.88 23.51
CA ALA A 95 -3.28 -9.75 22.89
C ALA A 95 -4.03 -8.42 23.11
N LEU A 96 -5.36 -8.42 22.99
CA LEU A 96 -6.20 -7.24 23.26
C LEU A 96 -6.16 -6.82 24.74
N ALA A 97 -6.11 -7.78 25.67
CA ALA A 97 -6.13 -7.50 27.11
C ALA A 97 -4.89 -6.74 27.61
N GLU A 98 -3.79 -6.80 26.85
CA GLU A 98 -2.57 -6.03 27.11
C GLU A 98 -2.67 -4.56 26.69
N CYS A 99 -3.77 -4.14 26.03
CA CYS A 99 -3.96 -2.74 25.67
C CYS A 99 -4.10 -1.85 26.92
N PRO A 100 -3.34 -0.74 27.02
CA PRO A 100 -3.44 0.19 28.15
C PRO A 100 -4.86 0.73 28.36
N LYS A 101 -5.26 0.98 29.61
CA LYS A 101 -6.60 1.49 29.95
C LYS A 101 -6.96 2.82 29.28
N ASN A 102 -5.98 3.67 29.00
CA ASN A 102 -6.15 4.96 28.32
C ASN A 102 -6.31 4.85 26.79
N VAL A 103 -6.11 3.67 26.20
CA VAL A 103 -6.43 3.40 24.80
C VAL A 103 -7.94 3.22 24.67
N HIS A 104 -8.59 4.04 23.85
CA HIS A 104 -10.04 4.00 23.66
C HIS A 104 -10.43 3.23 22.39
N ARG A 105 -9.61 3.27 21.36
CA ARG A 105 -9.87 2.60 20.09
C ARG A 105 -8.69 1.76 19.64
N VAL A 106 -8.93 0.46 19.48
CA VAL A 106 -7.94 -0.49 18.97
C VAL A 106 -8.36 -0.95 17.58
N MET A 107 -7.42 -0.99 16.65
CA MET A 107 -7.59 -1.74 15.40
C MET A 107 -6.79 -3.05 15.48
N LEU A 108 -7.46 -4.18 15.31
CA LEU A 108 -6.88 -5.51 15.26
C LEU A 108 -6.83 -5.98 13.79
N VAL A 109 -5.65 -6.36 13.30
CA VAL A 109 -5.45 -6.86 11.94
C VAL A 109 -4.92 -8.29 11.95
N GLY A 110 -5.70 -9.23 11.41
CA GLY A 110 -5.40 -10.66 11.49
C GLY A 110 -6.08 -11.51 10.42
N HIS A 111 -6.37 -12.76 10.76
CA HIS A 111 -6.79 -13.81 9.83
C HIS A 111 -8.08 -14.50 10.28
N ASN A 112 -8.86 -14.96 9.31
CA ASN A 112 -9.96 -15.90 9.59
C ASN A 112 -9.40 -17.33 9.74
N PRO A 113 -10.08 -18.23 10.48
CA PRO A 113 -11.40 -18.02 11.10
C PRO A 113 -11.37 -17.22 12.41
N GLY A 114 -10.23 -17.12 13.10
CA GLY A 114 -10.14 -16.52 14.44
C GLY A 114 -10.75 -15.12 14.58
N LEU A 115 -10.64 -14.25 13.56
CA LEU A 115 -11.30 -12.94 13.61
C LEU A 115 -12.83 -13.02 13.58
N GLU A 116 -13.43 -13.93 12.81
CA GLU A 116 -14.89 -14.11 12.78
C GLU A 116 -15.38 -14.69 14.10
N GLU A 117 -14.67 -15.68 14.62
CA GLU A 117 -14.95 -16.29 15.91
C GLU A 117 -14.81 -15.29 17.07
N LEU A 118 -13.83 -14.38 17.01
CA LEU A 118 -13.66 -13.30 17.98
C LEU A 118 -14.86 -12.34 17.95
N VAL A 119 -15.28 -11.91 16.76
CA VAL A 119 -16.43 -11.02 16.60
C VAL A 119 -17.69 -11.69 17.15
N GLU A 120 -17.89 -12.98 16.85
CA GLU A 120 -19.01 -13.76 17.37
C GLU A 120 -19.00 -13.92 18.88
N TYR A 121 -17.83 -14.22 19.44
CA TYR A 121 -17.64 -14.36 20.89
C TYR A 121 -17.97 -13.04 21.61
N LEU A 122 -17.37 -11.93 21.18
CA LEU A 122 -17.55 -10.62 21.81
C LEU A 122 -18.98 -10.10 21.66
N ALA A 123 -19.64 -10.36 20.54
CA ALA A 123 -21.02 -9.95 20.28
C ALA A 123 -22.09 -10.97 20.71
N ALA A 124 -21.68 -12.10 21.32
CA ALA A 124 -22.56 -13.21 21.71
C ALA A 124 -23.49 -13.71 20.58
N GLY A 125 -23.02 -13.75 19.33
CA GLY A 125 -23.82 -14.17 18.17
C GLY A 125 -24.88 -13.14 17.71
N GLY A 126 -24.81 -11.91 18.19
CA GLY A 126 -25.76 -10.84 17.88
C GLY A 126 -25.65 -10.20 16.49
N PHE A 127 -25.23 -10.94 15.45
CA PHE A 127 -25.10 -10.38 14.10
C PHE A 127 -25.88 -11.15 13.03
N THR A 128 -26.42 -10.40 12.07
CA THR A 128 -27.04 -10.97 10.88
C THR A 128 -25.94 -11.37 9.90
N VAL A 129 -25.89 -12.67 9.57
CA VAL A 129 -25.02 -13.17 8.50
C VAL A 129 -25.48 -12.56 7.18
N PRO A 130 -24.60 -11.93 6.38
CA PRO A 130 -24.97 -11.40 5.07
C PRO A 130 -25.48 -12.50 4.13
N ASP A 131 -26.28 -12.16 3.12
CA ASP A 131 -26.88 -13.12 2.18
C ASP A 131 -25.86 -14.04 1.49
N ASP A 132 -24.63 -13.57 1.29
CA ASP A 132 -23.53 -14.35 0.69
C ASP A 132 -22.76 -15.23 1.68
N GLY A 133 -23.20 -15.28 2.94
CA GLY A 133 -22.62 -16.08 4.02
C GLY A 133 -21.27 -15.58 4.56
N LYS A 134 -20.72 -14.48 4.02
CA LYS A 134 -19.34 -14.04 4.33
C LYS A 134 -19.36 -12.92 5.36
N VAL A 135 -19.13 -13.24 6.63
CA VAL A 135 -19.15 -12.23 7.71
C VAL A 135 -17.98 -11.25 7.56
N LEU A 136 -16.75 -11.76 7.43
CA LEU A 136 -15.54 -10.96 7.34
C LEU A 136 -14.66 -11.39 6.15
N PRO A 137 -15.04 -11.08 4.89
CA PRO A 137 -14.18 -11.33 3.73
C PRO A 137 -12.89 -10.49 3.77
N THR A 138 -11.95 -10.74 2.85
CA THR A 138 -10.65 -10.03 2.82
C THR A 138 -10.82 -8.51 2.77
N SER A 139 -10.01 -7.79 3.55
CA SER A 139 -10.13 -6.34 3.77
C SER A 139 -11.46 -5.86 4.36
N ALA A 140 -12.36 -6.73 4.83
CA ALA A 140 -13.55 -6.28 5.55
C ALA A 140 -13.22 -5.86 6.98
N LEU A 141 -14.00 -4.91 7.50
CA LEU A 141 -13.86 -4.33 8.83
C LEU A 141 -15.14 -4.56 9.63
N ALA A 142 -15.01 -5.17 10.80
CA ALA A 142 -16.05 -5.16 11.82
C ALA A 142 -15.78 -4.06 12.84
N ARG A 143 -16.79 -3.26 13.17
CA ARG A 143 -16.73 -2.27 14.25
C ARG A 143 -17.56 -2.76 15.43
N LEU A 144 -16.94 -2.91 16.58
CA LEU A 144 -17.60 -3.25 17.82
C LEU A 144 -17.49 -2.10 18.82
N GLU A 145 -18.57 -1.86 19.54
CA GLU A 145 -18.58 -1.00 20.73
C GLU A 145 -18.49 -1.87 21.97
N MET A 146 -17.46 -1.62 22.78
CA MET A 146 -17.18 -2.40 23.97
C MET A 146 -17.95 -1.85 25.16
N VAL A 147 -18.56 -2.75 25.93
CA VAL A 147 -19.23 -2.44 27.20
C VAL A 147 -18.21 -2.37 28.34
N GLU A 148 -17.13 -3.14 28.22
CA GLU A 148 -16.08 -3.33 29.24
C GLU A 148 -14.71 -2.75 28.81
N ASP A 149 -13.76 -2.72 29.74
CA ASP A 149 -12.34 -2.38 29.45
C ASP A 149 -11.61 -3.55 28.78
N TRP A 150 -10.46 -3.28 28.17
CA TRP A 150 -9.62 -4.28 27.49
C TRP A 150 -9.23 -5.44 28.40
N GLN A 151 -9.09 -5.22 29.71
CA GLN A 151 -8.75 -6.28 30.65
C GLN A 151 -9.91 -7.25 30.95
N ASN A 152 -11.14 -6.95 30.50
CA ASN A 152 -12.36 -7.69 30.81
C ASN A 152 -13.11 -8.09 29.53
N LEU A 153 -12.50 -8.92 28.67
CA LEU A 153 -13.06 -9.32 27.38
C LEU A 153 -13.84 -10.64 27.47
N GLY A 154 -14.99 -10.60 28.14
CA GLY A 154 -15.90 -11.75 28.23
C GLY A 154 -16.79 -11.91 26.99
N ARG A 155 -17.45 -13.07 26.87
CA ARG A 155 -18.48 -13.29 25.85
C ARG A 155 -19.60 -12.26 26.00
N GLY A 156 -20.01 -11.63 24.91
CA GLY A 156 -21.08 -10.62 24.93
C GLY A 156 -20.67 -9.26 25.53
N CYS A 157 -19.37 -9.01 25.75
CA CYS A 157 -18.90 -7.70 26.25
C CYS A 157 -18.84 -6.60 25.19
N ALA A 158 -19.34 -6.85 23.98
CA ALA A 158 -19.41 -5.87 22.91
C ALA A 158 -20.71 -5.98 22.10
N SER A 159 -21.07 -4.90 21.41
CA SER A 159 -22.11 -4.89 20.39
C SER A 159 -21.48 -4.66 19.02
N LEU A 160 -21.82 -5.49 18.03
CA LEU A 160 -21.42 -5.25 16.65
C LEU A 160 -22.22 -4.09 16.08
N ILE A 161 -21.53 -3.02 15.68
CA ILE A 161 -22.16 -1.79 15.16
C ILE A 161 -22.27 -1.83 13.64
N SER A 162 -21.23 -2.32 12.96
CA SER A 162 -21.22 -2.38 11.49
C SER A 162 -20.22 -3.41 10.96
N LEU A 163 -20.56 -3.97 9.80
CA LEU A 163 -19.65 -4.71 8.92
C LEU A 163 -19.51 -3.92 7.63
N THR A 164 -18.29 -3.52 7.31
CA THR A 164 -18.00 -2.71 6.12
C THR A 164 -17.00 -3.45 5.23
N ARG A 165 -17.40 -3.68 3.99
CA ARG A 165 -16.56 -4.29 2.96
C ARG A 165 -15.97 -3.22 2.05
N PRO A 166 -14.80 -3.46 1.41
CA PRO A 166 -14.20 -2.50 0.50
C PRO A 166 -15.12 -2.06 -0.66
N GLY A 167 -15.97 -2.97 -1.15
CA GLY A 167 -16.92 -2.67 -2.22
C GLY A 167 -18.08 -1.75 -1.80
N GLN A 168 -18.31 -1.57 -0.50
CA GLN A 168 -19.33 -0.66 0.05
C GLN A 168 -18.78 0.73 0.35
N VAL A 169 -17.45 0.90 0.34
CA VAL A 169 -16.81 2.19 0.55
C VAL A 169 -16.90 2.99 -0.77
N PRO A 170 -17.37 4.24 -0.76
CA PRO A 170 -17.35 5.11 -1.94
C PRO A 170 -15.92 5.32 -2.48
N ASP A 171 -15.77 5.32 -3.81
CA ASP A 171 -14.45 5.50 -4.45
C ASP A 171 -13.86 6.90 -4.20
N ASP A 172 -14.71 7.92 -4.09
CA ASP A 172 -14.29 9.30 -3.80
C ASP A 172 -13.72 9.51 -2.40
N ILE A 173 -13.93 8.54 -1.49
CA ILE A 173 -13.30 8.51 -0.16
C ILE A 173 -11.93 7.83 -0.24
N ALA A 174 -11.78 6.80 -1.08
CA ALA A 174 -10.54 6.04 -1.26
C ALA A 174 -9.40 6.89 -1.85
N ASP A 175 -9.74 7.86 -2.71
CA ASP A 175 -8.79 8.69 -3.47
C ASP A 175 -8.41 10.01 -2.80
N ARG A 176 -9.04 10.35 -1.67
CA ARG A 176 -8.65 11.51 -0.85
C ARG A 176 -7.37 11.18 -0.09
N GLU A 177 -6.22 11.30 -0.77
CA GLU A 177 -4.93 11.38 -0.09
C GLU A 177 -5.02 12.43 1.03
N PRO A 178 -4.47 12.15 2.23
CA PRO A 178 -4.35 13.18 3.25
C PRO A 178 -3.71 14.44 2.63
N LYS A 179 -4.32 15.61 2.82
CA LYS A 179 -3.52 16.84 2.87
C LYS A 179 -2.56 16.63 4.03
N VAL A 180 -1.30 16.44 3.72
CA VAL A 180 -0.26 16.27 4.72
C VAL A 180 0.07 17.68 5.20
N ASP A 181 -0.29 18.00 6.45
CA ASP A 181 0.35 19.15 7.11
C ASP A 181 1.82 18.79 7.27
N ASP A 182 2.70 19.62 6.70
CA ASP A 182 4.15 19.38 6.70
C ASP A 182 4.80 19.59 8.09
N ASP A 183 4.00 19.93 9.11
CA ASP A 183 4.46 20.30 10.46
C ASP A 183 4.29 19.21 11.54
N GLU A 184 3.70 18.04 11.26
CA GLU A 184 3.63 16.96 12.25
C GLU A 184 4.90 16.07 12.22
N PRO A 185 5.57 15.80 13.36
CA PRO A 185 6.78 14.99 13.37
C PRO A 185 6.46 13.55 12.96
N ARG A 186 6.84 13.22 11.72
CA ARG A 186 6.80 11.86 11.18
C ARG A 186 7.70 10.99 12.06
N GLY A 187 7.14 9.93 12.65
CA GLY A 187 7.96 8.87 13.26
C GLY A 187 8.98 8.35 12.23
N PRO A 188 10.10 7.74 12.66
CA PRO A 188 11.19 7.40 11.76
C PRO A 188 10.68 6.52 10.62
N VAL A 189 10.64 7.11 9.42
CA VAL A 189 10.42 6.36 8.18
C VAL A 189 11.66 5.51 8.00
N PRO A 190 11.55 4.17 7.88
CA PRO A 190 12.72 3.32 7.72
C PRO A 190 13.57 3.79 6.53
N ASP A 191 14.89 3.83 6.69
CA ASP A 191 15.81 4.45 5.73
C ASP A 191 15.64 3.94 4.28
N TYR A 192 15.23 2.68 4.12
CA TYR A 192 15.01 2.07 2.81
C TYR A 192 13.88 2.74 2.01
N PHE A 193 12.89 3.38 2.65
CA PHE A 193 11.85 4.15 1.94
C PHE A 193 12.43 5.35 1.21
N PHE A 194 13.54 5.90 1.68
CA PHE A 194 14.19 7.02 1.01
C PHE A 194 15.03 6.57 -0.19
N THR A 195 15.14 5.27 -0.44
CA THR A 195 15.83 4.72 -1.60
C THR A 195 14.81 4.26 -2.64
N GLN A 196 14.85 4.88 -3.81
CA GLN A 196 13.95 4.60 -4.92
C GLN A 196 14.75 4.27 -6.17
N SER A 197 14.12 3.52 -7.05
CA SER A 197 14.60 3.25 -8.40
C SER A 197 13.55 3.66 -9.41
N ALA A 198 14.01 4.12 -10.56
CA ALA A 198 13.18 4.55 -11.66
C ALA A 198 13.75 4.03 -12.97
N VAL A 199 12.87 3.88 -13.95
CA VAL A 199 13.27 3.52 -15.31
C VAL A 199 13.05 4.71 -16.23
N LEU A 200 13.92 4.91 -17.21
CA LEU A 200 13.74 5.82 -18.32
C LEU A 200 13.55 4.97 -19.59
N PRO A 201 12.31 4.55 -19.90
CA PRO A 201 12.07 3.65 -21.02
C PRO A 201 12.26 4.39 -22.33
N TYR A 202 12.98 3.78 -23.26
CA TYR A 202 13.22 4.31 -24.58
C TYR A 202 13.12 3.24 -25.67
N ARG A 203 12.89 3.68 -26.90
CA ARG A 203 13.00 2.87 -28.11
C ARG A 203 13.57 3.70 -29.26
N LEU A 204 14.15 3.02 -30.24
CA LEU A 204 14.56 3.61 -31.51
C LEU A 204 13.61 3.12 -32.59
N VAL A 205 12.86 4.03 -33.21
CA VAL A 205 11.95 3.75 -34.33
C VAL A 205 12.41 4.58 -35.52
N ASP A 206 12.77 3.93 -36.62
CA ASP A 206 13.29 4.57 -37.83
C ASP A 206 14.43 5.58 -37.55
N GLY A 207 15.36 5.20 -36.66
CA GLY A 207 16.49 6.05 -36.25
C GLY A 207 16.12 7.23 -35.35
N LYS A 208 14.85 7.34 -34.92
CA LYS A 208 14.39 8.38 -33.99
C LYS A 208 14.25 7.81 -32.59
N LEU A 209 14.86 8.50 -31.63
CA LEU A 209 14.71 8.22 -30.21
C LEU A 209 13.33 8.66 -29.72
N GLU A 210 12.59 7.72 -29.14
CA GLU A 210 11.37 7.97 -28.38
C GLU A 210 11.57 7.52 -26.94
N LEU A 211 11.04 8.30 -26.00
CA LEU A 211 10.99 7.98 -24.59
C LEU A 211 9.54 7.81 -24.16
N MET A 212 9.30 6.85 -23.27
CA MET A 212 7.99 6.70 -22.67
C MET A 212 7.88 7.55 -21.42
N VAL A 213 6.79 8.30 -21.34
CA VAL A 213 6.32 8.95 -20.12
C VAL A 213 4.96 8.38 -19.74
N ILE A 214 4.67 8.36 -18.45
CA ILE A 214 3.38 7.91 -17.93
C ILE A 214 2.70 9.03 -17.14
N ALA A 215 1.38 9.05 -17.15
CA ALA A 215 0.63 9.89 -16.25
C ALA A 215 0.92 9.46 -14.80
N SER A 216 1.13 10.43 -13.92
CA SER A 216 1.09 10.17 -12.49
C SER A 216 -0.25 9.55 -12.08
N ARG A 217 -0.31 8.87 -10.93
CA ARG A 217 -1.55 8.24 -10.41
C ARG A 217 -2.79 9.15 -10.39
N LYS A 218 -2.61 10.46 -10.19
CA LYS A 218 -3.69 11.45 -10.20
C LYS A 218 -3.96 12.11 -11.56
N ALA A 219 -3.28 11.65 -12.62
CA ALA A 219 -3.30 12.23 -13.97
C ALA A 219 -3.04 13.75 -14.03
N THR A 220 -2.31 14.32 -13.06
CA THR A 220 -2.04 15.77 -12.98
C THR A 220 -0.72 16.19 -13.62
N ARG A 221 0.21 15.26 -13.80
CA ARG A 221 1.52 15.49 -14.41
C ARG A 221 2.05 14.22 -15.06
N TRP A 222 3.05 14.38 -15.92
CA TRP A 222 3.79 13.29 -16.54
C TRP A 222 5.05 12.96 -15.74
N VAL A 223 5.33 11.68 -15.60
CA VAL A 223 6.46 11.13 -14.85
C VAL A 223 7.09 9.97 -15.62
N ILE A 224 8.14 9.39 -15.04
CA ILE A 224 8.69 8.10 -15.45
C ILE A 224 8.32 7.03 -14.38
N PRO A 225 8.26 5.74 -14.75
CA PRO A 225 7.99 4.66 -13.80
C PRO A 225 9.00 4.65 -12.66
N LYS A 226 8.53 4.62 -11.42
CA LYS A 226 9.41 4.63 -10.24
C LYS A 226 8.73 4.16 -8.96
N GLY A 227 9.50 3.51 -8.09
CA GLY A 227 9.04 3.10 -6.78
C GLY A 227 10.14 2.87 -5.76
N VAL A 228 9.73 2.38 -4.60
CA VAL A 228 10.63 2.15 -3.46
C VAL A 228 11.39 0.86 -3.69
N LYS A 229 12.70 0.91 -3.45
CA LYS A 229 13.54 -0.28 -3.52
C LYS A 229 13.19 -1.21 -2.35
N GLU A 230 12.57 -2.34 -2.66
CA GLU A 230 12.33 -3.39 -1.68
C GLU A 230 13.67 -3.93 -1.14
N PRO A 231 13.75 -4.34 0.14
CA PRO A 231 15.01 -4.77 0.75
C PRO A 231 15.75 -5.85 -0.04
N GLU A 232 15.01 -6.80 -0.62
CA GLU A 232 15.54 -7.98 -1.31
C GLU A 232 15.90 -7.77 -2.78
N LEU A 233 15.44 -6.68 -3.39
CA LEU A 233 15.70 -6.41 -4.80
C LEU A 233 16.96 -5.59 -4.99
N SER A 234 17.66 -5.74 -6.11
CA SER A 234 18.59 -4.70 -6.53
C SER A 234 17.82 -3.45 -6.99
N LEU A 235 18.49 -2.29 -7.08
CA LEU A 235 17.87 -1.09 -7.66
C LEU A 235 17.43 -1.32 -9.12
N ARG A 236 18.15 -2.16 -9.85
CA ARG A 236 17.86 -2.48 -11.25
C ARG A 236 16.63 -3.38 -11.34
N ASP A 237 16.54 -4.41 -10.49
CA ASP A 237 15.38 -5.31 -10.47
C ASP A 237 14.12 -4.58 -10.03
N SER A 238 14.24 -3.70 -9.03
CA SER A 238 13.15 -2.83 -8.61
C SER A 238 12.74 -1.87 -9.75
N ALA A 239 13.66 -1.25 -10.47
CA ALA A 239 13.31 -0.44 -11.65
C ALA A 239 12.63 -1.25 -12.76
N SER A 240 13.04 -2.50 -12.99
CA SER A 240 12.41 -3.38 -13.97
C SER A 240 11.00 -3.76 -13.58
N LYS A 241 10.75 -4.01 -12.28
CA LYS A 241 9.41 -4.27 -11.74
C LYS A 241 8.48 -3.07 -11.96
N GLU A 242 8.94 -1.86 -11.61
CA GLU A 242 8.17 -0.63 -11.80
C GLU A 242 7.87 -0.32 -13.28
N ALA A 243 8.77 -0.69 -14.19
CA ALA A 243 8.54 -0.55 -15.63
C ALA A 243 7.35 -1.41 -16.11
N LEU A 244 7.22 -2.62 -15.58
CA LEU A 244 6.11 -3.52 -15.89
C LEU A 244 4.82 -3.05 -15.21
N GLU A 245 4.87 -2.71 -13.93
CA GLU A 245 3.69 -2.32 -13.16
C GLU A 245 3.13 -0.96 -13.61
N GLU A 246 3.94 0.10 -13.57
CA GLU A 246 3.46 1.46 -13.81
C GLU A 246 3.39 1.85 -15.29
N ALA A 247 4.11 1.15 -16.18
CA ALA A 247 4.15 1.46 -17.62
C ALA A 247 3.78 0.30 -18.55
N GLY A 248 3.67 -0.93 -18.04
CA GLY A 248 3.34 -2.10 -18.84
C GLY A 248 4.40 -2.38 -19.90
N VAL A 249 5.68 -2.17 -19.60
CA VAL A 249 6.77 -2.41 -20.55
C VAL A 249 7.83 -3.36 -20.01
N ARG A 250 8.40 -4.16 -20.92
CA ARG A 250 9.56 -5.02 -20.68
C ARG A 250 10.69 -4.61 -21.60
N GLY A 251 11.91 -4.83 -21.15
CA GLY A 251 13.09 -4.46 -21.91
C GLY A 251 14.38 -4.70 -21.14
N GLU A 252 15.48 -4.36 -21.80
CA GLU A 252 16.81 -4.47 -21.22
C GLU A 252 17.19 -3.17 -20.52
N LEU A 253 17.42 -3.22 -19.21
CA LEU A 253 18.00 -2.10 -18.47
C LEU A 253 19.51 -2.08 -18.66
N ASP A 254 20.10 -0.89 -18.69
CA ASP A 254 21.53 -0.74 -18.49
C ASP A 254 21.97 -1.35 -17.15
N ALA A 255 23.22 -1.81 -17.08
CA ALA A 255 23.81 -2.33 -15.83
C ALA A 255 23.91 -1.24 -14.75
N GLU A 256 24.24 0.00 -15.16
CA GLU A 256 24.46 1.14 -14.27
C GLU A 256 23.40 2.24 -14.51
N PRO A 257 22.99 2.98 -13.47
CA PRO A 257 22.06 4.08 -13.63
C PRO A 257 22.69 5.21 -14.45
N ILE A 258 21.90 5.86 -15.31
CA ILE A 258 22.37 7.02 -16.06
C ILE A 258 22.56 8.25 -15.16
N GLY A 259 21.93 8.25 -13.99
CA GLY A 259 22.17 9.22 -12.93
C GLY A 259 21.19 9.09 -11.78
N HIS A 260 21.28 10.05 -10.87
CA HIS A 260 20.48 10.11 -9.66
C HIS A 260 19.84 11.49 -9.52
N TYR A 261 18.71 11.55 -8.81
CA TYR A 261 18.17 12.81 -8.33
C TYR A 261 17.49 12.62 -6.98
N ASP A 262 17.41 13.73 -6.26
CA ASP A 262 16.89 13.79 -4.91
C ASP A 262 15.63 14.64 -4.90
N TYR A 263 14.61 14.23 -4.14
CA TYR A 263 13.43 15.05 -3.91
C TYR A 263 12.85 14.82 -2.52
N ALA A 264 12.21 15.84 -1.95
CA ALA A 264 11.61 15.74 -0.63
C ALA A 264 10.31 14.93 -0.70
N LYS A 265 10.22 13.88 0.13
CA LYS A 265 8.99 13.08 0.31
C LYS A 265 9.04 12.37 1.66
N TRP A 266 7.89 12.19 2.30
CA TRP A 266 7.78 11.46 3.57
C TRP A 266 8.65 12.00 4.72
N GLY A 267 9.12 13.26 4.64
CA GLY A 267 9.84 13.94 5.72
C GLY A 267 11.33 13.76 5.66
N GLY A 268 11.81 13.12 4.59
CA GLY A 268 13.21 13.03 4.26
C GLY A 268 13.43 13.26 2.77
N VAL A 269 14.65 12.97 2.34
CA VAL A 269 15.09 13.13 0.96
C VAL A 269 15.09 11.76 0.30
N CYS A 270 14.17 11.53 -0.64
CA CYS A 270 14.21 10.34 -1.47
C CYS A 270 15.31 10.48 -2.52
N LYS A 271 16.26 9.54 -2.52
CA LYS A 271 17.28 9.36 -3.55
C LYS A 271 16.76 8.39 -4.60
N VAL A 272 16.74 8.82 -5.86
CA VAL A 272 16.22 8.03 -6.97
C VAL A 272 17.34 7.69 -7.94
N ALA A 273 17.63 6.41 -8.11
CA ALA A 273 18.51 5.92 -9.19
C ALA A 273 17.70 5.69 -10.47
N VAL A 274 18.16 6.23 -11.59
CA VAL A 274 17.42 6.16 -12.88
C VAL A 274 18.18 5.29 -13.86
N PHE A 275 17.55 4.22 -14.34
CA PHE A 275 18.11 3.29 -15.31
C PHE A 275 17.47 3.47 -16.68
N PRO A 276 18.24 3.68 -17.76
CA PRO A 276 17.72 3.55 -19.11
C PRO A 276 17.24 2.12 -19.36
N MET A 277 16.10 1.98 -20.03
CA MET A 277 15.61 0.68 -20.50
C MET A 277 15.32 0.74 -22.00
N ALA A 278 15.99 -0.11 -22.76
CA ALA A 278 15.63 -0.39 -24.15
C ALA A 278 14.38 -1.27 -24.16
N VAL A 279 13.23 -0.68 -24.45
CA VAL A 279 11.95 -1.39 -24.43
C VAL A 279 11.86 -2.33 -25.62
N SER A 280 11.68 -3.62 -25.33
CA SER A 280 11.47 -4.67 -26.33
C SER A 280 9.98 -4.96 -26.54
N GLU A 281 9.16 -4.72 -25.52
CA GLU A 281 7.75 -5.10 -25.52
C GLU A 281 6.92 -4.14 -24.66
N SER A 282 5.72 -3.81 -25.17
CA SER A 282 4.65 -3.23 -24.37
C SER A 282 3.58 -4.29 -24.17
N VAL A 283 3.27 -4.62 -22.92
CA VAL A 283 2.25 -5.63 -22.61
C VAL A 283 0.85 -5.12 -22.98
N PRO A 284 -0.09 -6.02 -23.32
CA PRO A 284 -1.50 -5.69 -23.55
C PRO A 284 -2.13 -4.91 -22.38
N GLU A 285 -3.11 -4.06 -22.68
CA GLU A 285 -3.75 -3.19 -21.67
C GLU A 285 -4.45 -3.98 -20.55
N ASP A 286 -4.95 -5.18 -20.84
CA ASP A 286 -5.58 -6.09 -19.87
C ASP A 286 -4.57 -6.86 -19.01
N GLU A 287 -3.32 -6.94 -19.42
CA GLU A 287 -2.21 -7.53 -18.65
C GLU A 287 -1.38 -6.47 -17.90
N TRP A 288 -1.52 -5.19 -18.28
CA TRP A 288 -0.83 -4.08 -17.62
C TRP A 288 -1.48 -3.76 -16.27
N GLU A 289 -0.73 -4.01 -15.20
CA GLU A 289 -1.20 -3.87 -13.81
C GLU A 289 -1.75 -2.47 -13.48
N GLU A 290 -1.09 -1.41 -13.93
CA GLU A 290 -1.56 -0.04 -13.77
C GLU A 290 -2.15 0.56 -15.05
N SER A 291 -2.92 -0.22 -15.83
CA SER A 291 -3.59 0.25 -17.06
C SER A 291 -4.61 1.38 -16.88
N HIS A 292 -4.90 1.77 -15.63
CA HIS A 292 -5.62 3.00 -15.33
C HIS A 292 -4.78 4.26 -15.57
N ARG A 293 -3.45 4.13 -15.70
CA ARG A 293 -2.56 5.23 -16.11
C ARG A 293 -2.57 5.37 -17.62
N GLU A 294 -2.22 6.57 -18.07
CA GLU A 294 -1.93 6.81 -19.48
C GLU A 294 -0.42 6.70 -19.73
N ARG A 295 -0.01 6.07 -20.84
CA ARG A 295 1.40 6.01 -21.29
C ARG A 295 1.54 6.60 -22.68
N ARG A 296 2.62 7.35 -22.92
CA ARG A 296 2.90 8.01 -24.22
C ARG A 296 4.36 7.88 -24.61
N TRP A 297 4.60 7.57 -25.87
CA TRP A 297 5.89 7.71 -26.51
C TRP A 297 6.06 9.12 -27.05
N VAL A 298 7.16 9.77 -26.69
CA VAL A 298 7.45 11.16 -27.08
C VAL A 298 8.94 11.35 -27.39
N GLY A 299 9.28 12.31 -28.25
CA GLY A 299 10.67 12.65 -28.54
C GLY A 299 11.36 13.34 -27.35
N PRO A 300 12.71 13.43 -27.33
CA PRO A 300 13.47 13.97 -26.19
C PRO A 300 13.12 15.42 -25.83
N LYS A 301 12.80 16.26 -26.81
CA LYS A 301 12.39 17.66 -26.59
C LYS A 301 11.05 17.71 -25.84
N GLU A 302 10.11 16.86 -26.24
CA GLU A 302 8.78 16.80 -25.66
C GLU A 302 8.81 16.16 -24.26
N ALA A 303 9.56 15.07 -24.06
CA ALA A 303 9.77 14.47 -22.75
C ALA A 303 10.27 15.51 -21.73
N LYS A 304 11.24 16.36 -22.11
CA LYS A 304 11.74 17.44 -21.23
C LYS A 304 10.68 18.49 -20.90
N ARG A 305 9.71 18.73 -21.78
CA ARG A 305 8.60 19.66 -21.54
C ARG A 305 7.57 19.08 -20.58
N LEU A 306 7.27 17.78 -20.73
CA LEU A 306 6.24 17.09 -19.93
C LEU A 306 6.72 16.75 -18.51
N LEU A 307 8.01 16.44 -18.33
CA LEU A 307 8.57 16.10 -17.01
C LEU A 307 8.83 17.36 -16.19
N ASP A 308 8.23 17.48 -15.00
CA ASP A 308 8.41 18.65 -14.14
C ASP A 308 9.80 18.73 -13.49
N GLU A 309 10.37 17.57 -13.13
CA GLU A 309 11.62 17.47 -12.37
C GLU A 309 12.85 17.90 -13.20
N PRO A 310 13.54 19.01 -12.85
CA PRO A 310 14.68 19.50 -13.62
C PRO A 310 15.82 18.50 -13.75
N ALA A 311 16.06 17.68 -12.73
CA ALA A 311 17.09 16.65 -12.79
C ALA A 311 16.76 15.57 -13.83
N LEU A 312 15.50 15.13 -13.93
CA LEU A 312 15.06 14.19 -14.95
C LEU A 312 15.24 14.76 -16.36
N ARG A 313 14.94 16.05 -16.57
CA ARG A 313 15.18 16.72 -17.87
C ARG A 313 16.64 16.63 -18.31
N LYS A 314 17.57 16.75 -17.35
CA LYS A 314 19.02 16.60 -17.61
C LYS A 314 19.34 15.15 -17.99
N LEU A 315 18.78 14.17 -17.29
CA LEU A 315 19.01 12.74 -17.58
C LEU A 315 18.46 12.34 -18.96
N VAL A 316 17.29 12.86 -19.37
CA VAL A 316 16.77 12.71 -20.74
C VAL A 316 17.76 13.27 -21.76
N GLY A 317 18.35 14.43 -21.48
CA GLY A 317 19.39 15.01 -22.32
C GLY A 317 20.65 14.15 -22.42
N LYS A 318 21.10 13.59 -21.29
CA LYS A 318 22.25 12.69 -21.23
C LYS A 318 22.01 11.41 -22.02
N LEU A 319 20.81 10.81 -21.92
CA LEU A 319 20.44 9.63 -22.69
C LEU A 319 20.39 9.93 -24.19
N ALA A 320 19.72 11.02 -24.57
CA ALA A 320 19.62 11.42 -25.97
C ALA A 320 20.99 11.66 -26.61
N LYS A 321 21.90 12.33 -25.89
CA LYS A 321 23.27 12.52 -26.33
C LYS A 321 23.98 11.18 -26.56
N ARG A 322 23.89 10.27 -25.58
CA ARG A 322 24.50 8.94 -25.66
C ARG A 322 23.99 8.12 -26.85
N LEU A 323 22.69 8.18 -27.15
CA LEU A 323 22.08 7.31 -28.18
C LEU A 323 22.07 7.91 -29.58
N LEU A 324 22.22 9.23 -29.74
CA LEU A 324 22.14 9.92 -31.04
C LEU A 324 23.49 10.47 -31.53
N GLU A 325 24.51 10.50 -30.69
CA GLU A 325 25.89 10.88 -31.06
C GLU A 325 26.84 9.67 -31.15
N THR A 326 26.29 8.45 -31.13
CA THR A 326 27.00 7.18 -31.45
C THR A 326 26.56 6.73 -32.83
#